data_AF-A0AAU9JRD4-F1
#
_entry.id   AF-A0AAU9JRD4-F1
#
_cell.length_a   1.000
_cell.length_b   1.000
_cell.length_c   1.000
_cell.angle_alpha   90.00
_cell.angle_beta   90.00
_cell.angle_gamma   90.00
#
_symmetry.space_group_name_H-M   'P 1'
#
loop_
_entity.id
_entity.type
_entity.pdbx_description
1 polymer ?
#
loop_
_entity_poly.entity_id
_entity_poly.type
_entity_poly.pdbx_seq_one_letter_code
_entity_poly.pdbx_strand_id
1 'polypeptide(L)'
;MQIKNQNFILANQNDGYDGAFFDGVLGLEYNFTMGYLTFFDRLHSSKQISNKIFSIYLSDNGFQGSGYDTSTIIFGGYDLFYAQNKEIKFLNLTDRAGRWSVPLSEVKLDDFVISTKPSKAFFDVGASVIYAPKTEFDNIASKIAELGSCWHERGHFVCDCSNYSINKYPSISFSLGLGTVESFSLDPQNYFLKHDSYCYLLFGVGDYESWTFGSVFLRKYYTIFDAENGRIGLVLASQELGYPTIEALEADSKSLDADKIKNIDIKTEKALEYRYENISYWAITGILLICVSGFVCLSSKMSKGYDEEAYYQKINA
;
A
#
# COMPACT_ATOMS: atom_id res chain seq x y z
N MET A 1 1.82 -23.56 -2.21
CA MET A 1 3.27 -23.29 -2.40
C MET A 1 3.99 -23.76 -1.15
N GLN A 2 5.12 -24.45 -1.28
CA GLN A 2 5.92 -24.87 -0.13
C GLN A 2 7.39 -24.56 -0.41
N ILE A 3 8.00 -23.74 0.44
CA ILE A 3 9.42 -23.40 0.34
C ILE A 3 10.17 -24.11 1.45
N LYS A 4 11.16 -24.93 1.08
CA LYS A 4 12.03 -25.60 2.05
C LYS A 4 13.18 -24.68 2.45
N ASN A 5 13.56 -24.73 3.73
CA ASN A 5 14.71 -24.02 4.29
C ASN A 5 14.67 -22.50 4.07
N GLN A 6 13.48 -21.89 4.06
CA GLN A 6 13.36 -20.43 4.05
C GLN A 6 13.85 -19.86 5.37
N ASN A 7 14.83 -18.96 5.30
CA ASN A 7 15.26 -18.20 6.47
C ASN A 7 14.17 -17.18 6.83
N PHE A 8 13.89 -17.05 8.12
CA PHE A 8 12.94 -16.11 8.68
C PHE A 8 13.50 -15.58 10.00
N ILE A 9 12.99 -14.46 10.49
CA ILE A 9 13.33 -13.97 11.83
C ILE A 9 12.22 -14.34 12.80
N LEU A 10 12.62 -14.86 13.95
CA LEU A 10 11.74 -14.93 15.10
C LEU A 10 11.89 -13.63 15.91
N ALA A 11 10.90 -12.76 15.81
CA ALA A 11 10.86 -11.52 16.58
C ALA A 11 10.40 -11.81 18.01
N ASN A 12 11.21 -11.44 19.00
CA ASN A 12 10.89 -11.57 20.43
C ASN A 12 10.41 -10.24 21.05
N GLN A 13 10.54 -9.15 20.30
CA GLN A 13 10.04 -7.82 20.63
C GLN A 13 9.54 -7.20 19.34
N ASN A 14 8.50 -6.38 19.43
CA ASN A 14 7.97 -5.61 18.32
C ASN A 14 7.74 -4.17 18.82
N ASP A 15 7.86 -3.21 17.90
CA ASP A 15 7.47 -1.82 18.12
C ASP A 15 6.56 -1.44 16.94
N GLY A 16 5.39 -0.90 17.24
CA GLY A 16 4.41 -0.49 16.22
C GLY A 16 3.55 -1.59 15.60
N TYR A 17 3.54 -2.82 16.13
CA TYR A 17 2.65 -3.90 15.68
C TYR A 17 1.64 -4.36 16.74
N ASP A 18 1.55 -3.64 17.86
CA ASP A 18 0.54 -3.91 18.88
C ASP A 18 -0.87 -3.73 18.30
N GLY A 19 -1.68 -4.80 18.38
CA GLY A 19 -3.04 -4.81 17.81
C GLY A 19 -3.12 -5.09 16.32
N ALA A 20 -2.02 -5.49 15.66
CA ALA A 20 -2.03 -5.89 14.26
C ALA A 20 -2.94 -7.12 14.01
N PHE A 21 -3.62 -7.12 12.86
CA PHE A 21 -4.52 -8.20 12.42
C PHE A 21 -3.80 -9.33 11.68
N PHE A 22 -2.47 -9.29 11.66
CA PHE A 22 -1.63 -10.27 10.99
C PHE A 22 -0.61 -10.86 11.97
N ASP A 23 -0.26 -12.13 11.74
CA ASP A 23 0.71 -12.85 12.59
C ASP A 23 2.18 -12.53 12.22
N GLY A 24 2.39 -11.91 11.06
CA GLY A 24 3.68 -11.84 10.41
C GLY A 24 3.76 -10.90 9.21
N VAL A 25 4.99 -10.54 8.85
CA VAL A 25 5.32 -9.78 7.64
C VAL A 25 5.95 -10.73 6.61
N LEU A 26 5.88 -10.43 5.31
CA LEU A 26 6.68 -11.11 4.28
C LEU A 26 7.39 -10.06 3.43
N GLY A 27 8.72 -9.97 3.56
CA GLY A 27 9.52 -9.07 2.75
C GLY A 27 9.61 -9.51 1.28
N LEU A 28 9.27 -8.60 0.36
CA LEU A 28 9.24 -8.82 -1.09
C LEU A 28 10.28 -7.97 -1.86
N GLU A 29 11.32 -7.50 -1.18
CA GLU A 29 12.50 -6.91 -1.82
C GLU A 29 13.21 -7.93 -2.71
N TYR A 30 13.81 -7.47 -3.81
CA TYR A 30 14.30 -8.33 -4.89
C TYR A 30 15.82 -8.54 -4.91
N ASN A 31 16.55 -7.92 -3.98
CA ASN A 31 17.98 -8.11 -3.85
C ASN A 31 18.35 -8.56 -2.43
N PHE A 32 19.51 -9.19 -2.36
CA PHE A 32 20.09 -9.88 -1.23
C PHE A 32 20.27 -8.96 -0.02
N THR A 33 19.38 -9.09 0.95
CA THR A 33 19.54 -8.50 2.27
C THR A 33 20.40 -9.43 3.13
N MET A 34 21.55 -8.93 3.61
CA MET A 34 22.34 -9.52 4.72
C MET A 34 22.85 -10.97 4.56
N GLY A 35 23.11 -11.48 3.35
CA GLY A 35 23.69 -12.83 3.24
C GLY A 35 22.72 -13.93 2.82
N TYR A 36 21.43 -13.63 2.69
CA TYR A 36 20.40 -14.66 2.50
C TYR A 36 19.61 -14.52 1.20
N LEU A 37 19.22 -15.68 0.65
CA LEU A 37 18.27 -15.73 -0.46
C LEU A 37 16.92 -15.17 -0.03
N THR A 38 16.38 -14.27 -0.84
CA THR A 38 15.04 -13.72 -0.65
C THR A 38 13.99 -14.82 -0.81
N PHE A 39 12.76 -14.58 -0.32
CA PHE A 39 11.62 -15.47 -0.57
C PHE A 39 11.49 -15.80 -2.07
N PHE A 40 11.72 -14.78 -2.89
CA PHE A 40 11.59 -14.87 -4.32
C PHE A 40 12.69 -15.67 -5.01
N ASP A 41 13.94 -15.50 -4.57
CA ASP A 41 15.05 -16.33 -5.03
C ASP A 41 14.81 -17.82 -4.74
N ARG A 42 14.13 -18.13 -3.62
CA ARG A 42 13.78 -19.52 -3.31
C ARG A 42 12.68 -20.07 -4.19
N LEU A 43 11.66 -19.28 -4.47
CA LEU A 43 10.61 -19.69 -5.41
C LEU A 43 11.18 -19.97 -6.79
N HIS A 44 12.05 -19.09 -7.27
CA HIS A 44 12.68 -19.24 -8.57
C HIS A 44 13.64 -20.44 -8.61
N SER A 45 14.56 -20.56 -7.63
CA SER A 45 15.52 -21.68 -7.59
C SER A 45 14.87 -23.04 -7.37
N SER A 46 13.73 -23.10 -6.67
CA SER A 46 12.91 -24.32 -6.55
C SER A 46 11.98 -24.58 -7.74
N LYS A 47 12.04 -23.75 -8.80
CA LYS A 47 11.25 -23.85 -10.03
C LYS A 47 9.72 -23.76 -9.80
N GLN A 48 9.30 -23.15 -8.71
CA GLN A 48 7.88 -22.89 -8.43
C GLN A 48 7.34 -21.68 -9.21
N ILE A 49 8.23 -20.77 -9.58
CA ILE A 49 7.96 -19.67 -10.52
C ILE A 49 9.00 -19.69 -11.63
N SER A 50 8.58 -19.30 -12.84
CA SER A 50 9.47 -19.24 -14.00
C SER A 50 10.23 -17.93 -14.07
N ASN A 51 9.55 -16.82 -13.76
CA ASN A 51 10.12 -15.48 -13.85
C ASN A 51 10.23 -14.88 -12.47
N LYS A 52 11.22 -14.02 -12.30
CA LYS A 52 11.34 -13.18 -11.10
C LYS A 52 10.44 -11.95 -11.25
N ILE A 53 9.13 -12.18 -11.41
CA ILE A 53 8.07 -11.17 -11.43
C ILE A 53 6.99 -11.48 -10.38
N PHE A 54 6.45 -10.47 -9.71
CA PHE A 54 5.17 -10.59 -9.00
C PHE A 54 4.30 -9.37 -9.31
N SER A 55 3.00 -9.46 -9.04
CA SER A 55 2.06 -8.35 -9.24
C SER A 55 1.02 -8.32 -8.16
N ILE A 56 0.50 -7.12 -7.89
CA ILE A 56 -0.43 -6.86 -6.81
C ILE A 56 -1.59 -6.03 -7.34
N TYR A 57 -2.79 -6.57 -7.13
CA TYR A 57 -4.06 -5.88 -7.27
C TYR A 57 -4.63 -5.67 -5.86
N LEU A 58 -4.85 -4.41 -5.49
CA LEU A 58 -5.52 -4.06 -4.24
C LEU A 58 -6.96 -3.64 -4.55
N SER A 59 -7.92 -4.38 -4.00
CA SER A 59 -9.35 -4.08 -4.19
C SER A 59 -9.73 -2.79 -3.46
N ASP A 60 -10.59 -2.00 -4.10
CA ASP A 60 -11.20 -0.81 -3.56
C ASP A 60 -12.42 -1.11 -2.66
N ASN A 61 -12.99 -2.32 -2.76
CA ASN A 61 -14.28 -2.63 -2.14
C ASN A 61 -14.23 -2.65 -0.60
N GLY A 62 -13.10 -3.05 -0.02
CA GLY A 62 -12.86 -2.94 1.43
C GLY A 62 -12.76 -1.48 1.92
N PHE A 63 -12.50 -0.53 1.01
CA PHE A 63 -12.57 0.90 1.32
C PHE A 63 -13.98 1.47 1.09
N GLN A 64 -14.74 0.93 0.14
CA GLN A 64 -16.10 1.39 -0.16
C GLN A 64 -17.20 0.72 0.69
N GLY A 65 -16.90 -0.39 1.35
CA GLY A 65 -17.84 -1.14 2.19
C GLY A 65 -18.85 -1.95 1.38
N SER A 66 -18.56 -2.16 0.09
CA SER A 66 -19.47 -2.72 -0.90
C SER A 66 -19.26 -4.21 -1.17
N GLY A 67 -18.32 -4.90 -0.50
CA GLY A 67 -18.19 -6.36 -0.55
C GLY A 67 -16.78 -6.91 -0.43
N TYR A 68 -16.66 -8.23 -0.56
CA TYR A 68 -15.46 -9.03 -0.31
C TYR A 68 -14.59 -9.31 -1.55
N ASP A 69 -14.41 -8.35 -2.47
CA ASP A 69 -13.45 -8.60 -3.55
C ASP A 69 -12.04 -8.68 -2.95
N THR A 70 -11.42 -9.84 -3.14
CA THR A 70 -10.13 -10.15 -2.53
C THR A 70 -9.03 -9.43 -3.28
N SER A 71 -8.22 -8.66 -2.56
CA SER A 71 -6.91 -8.24 -3.08
C SER A 71 -6.10 -9.49 -3.46
N THR A 72 -5.32 -9.39 -4.53
CA THR A 72 -4.61 -10.53 -5.11
C THR A 72 -3.13 -10.20 -5.28
N ILE A 73 -2.29 -11.16 -4.90
CA ILE A 73 -0.87 -11.19 -5.27
C ILE A 73 -0.61 -12.39 -6.18
N ILE A 74 0.08 -12.15 -7.29
CA ILE A 74 0.44 -13.18 -8.27
C ILE A 74 1.96 -13.31 -8.29
N PHE A 75 2.47 -14.51 -8.03
CA PHE A 75 3.90 -14.80 -8.13
C PHE A 75 4.23 -15.50 -9.46
N GLY A 76 5.33 -15.07 -10.09
CA GLY A 76 5.85 -15.60 -11.35
C GLY A 76 5.42 -14.83 -12.61
N GLY A 77 4.57 -13.81 -12.47
CA GLY A 77 4.02 -13.04 -13.57
C GLY A 77 2.93 -12.07 -13.13
N TYR A 78 2.04 -11.76 -14.06
CA TYR A 78 0.89 -10.87 -13.87
C TYR A 78 -0.26 -11.32 -14.76
N ASP A 79 -1.50 -11.09 -14.29
CA ASP A 79 -2.71 -11.29 -15.07
C ASP A 79 -3.30 -9.93 -15.47
N LEU A 80 -3.63 -9.78 -16.76
CA LEU A 80 -4.24 -8.57 -17.32
C LEU A 80 -5.74 -8.47 -17.02
N PHE A 81 -6.37 -9.50 -16.44
CA PHE A 81 -7.72 -9.42 -15.89
C PHE A 81 -7.86 -8.27 -14.89
N TYR A 82 -6.81 -8.01 -14.09
CA TYR A 82 -6.78 -6.94 -13.09
C TYR A 82 -6.44 -5.56 -13.66
N ALA A 83 -6.25 -5.43 -14.98
CA ALA A 83 -5.93 -4.18 -15.65
C ALA A 83 -7.12 -3.68 -16.47
N GLN A 84 -7.44 -2.38 -16.36
CA GLN A 84 -8.54 -1.76 -17.12
C GLN A 84 -8.28 -1.78 -18.63
N ASN A 85 -7.01 -1.76 -19.03
CA ASN A 85 -6.56 -1.88 -20.41
C ASN A 85 -5.23 -2.66 -20.46
N LYS A 86 -4.69 -2.89 -21.67
CA LYS A 86 -3.45 -3.67 -21.87
C LYS A 86 -2.18 -2.80 -21.98
N GLU A 87 -2.28 -1.50 -21.70
CA GLU A 87 -1.18 -0.54 -21.87
C GLU A 87 -0.39 -0.37 -20.56
N ILE A 88 0.40 -1.39 -20.21
CA ILE A 88 1.28 -1.31 -19.05
C ILE A 88 2.43 -0.32 -19.31
N LYS A 89 2.57 0.65 -18.42
CA LYS A 89 3.70 1.59 -18.40
C LYS A 89 4.82 1.03 -17.54
N PHE A 90 5.87 0.54 -18.18
CA PHE A 90 7.05 0.03 -17.48
C PHE A 90 8.07 1.14 -17.23
N LEU A 91 8.41 1.32 -15.96
CA LEU A 91 9.36 2.31 -15.46
C LEU A 91 10.59 1.59 -14.89
N ASN A 92 11.79 1.98 -15.35
CA ASN A 92 13.02 1.42 -14.82
C ASN A 92 13.26 1.86 -13.37
N LEU A 93 13.81 0.96 -12.56
CA LEU A 93 14.15 1.27 -11.18
C LEU A 93 15.32 2.27 -11.10
N THR A 94 15.31 3.12 -10.07
CA THR A 94 16.35 4.12 -9.81
C THR A 94 17.71 3.47 -9.60
N ASP A 95 17.72 2.36 -8.88
CA ASP A 95 18.89 1.57 -8.60
C ASP A 95 18.52 0.08 -8.50
N ARG A 96 19.53 -0.79 -8.48
CA ARG A 96 19.35 -2.23 -8.21
C ARG A 96 19.72 -2.58 -6.77
N ALA A 97 19.57 -1.64 -5.83
CA ALA A 97 19.92 -1.82 -4.42
C ALA A 97 18.90 -2.68 -3.63
N GLY A 98 17.88 -3.22 -4.30
CA GLY A 98 16.91 -4.17 -3.73
C GLY A 98 15.59 -3.55 -3.31
N ARG A 99 15.44 -2.23 -3.42
CA ARG A 99 14.21 -1.52 -3.06
C ARG A 99 13.46 -1.10 -4.32
N TRP A 100 12.14 -1.27 -4.29
CA TRP A 100 11.25 -0.96 -5.39
C TRP A 100 11.07 0.55 -5.52
N SER A 101 11.97 1.24 -6.23
CA SER A 101 11.87 2.68 -6.42
C SER A 101 12.07 3.11 -7.86
N VAL A 102 11.31 4.12 -8.29
CA VAL A 102 11.45 4.74 -9.61
C VAL A 102 11.80 6.22 -9.46
N PRO A 103 12.52 6.81 -10.43
CA PRO A 103 12.79 8.25 -10.45
C PRO A 103 11.49 9.05 -10.51
N LEU A 104 11.45 10.15 -9.75
CA LEU A 104 10.35 11.12 -9.71
C LEU A 104 10.90 12.50 -10.05
N SER A 105 10.34 13.14 -11.06
CA SER A 105 10.85 14.42 -11.58
C SER A 105 9.95 15.61 -11.28
N GLU A 106 8.65 15.39 -11.11
CA GLU A 106 7.69 16.45 -10.84
C GLU A 106 6.48 15.94 -10.06
N VAL A 107 5.99 16.76 -9.13
CA VAL A 107 4.70 16.58 -8.46
C VAL A 107 3.88 17.85 -8.65
N LYS A 108 2.64 17.70 -9.10
CA LYS A 108 1.69 18.81 -9.27
C LYS A 108 0.38 18.53 -8.58
N LEU A 109 -0.24 19.59 -8.09
CA LEU A 109 -1.60 19.61 -7.58
C LEU A 109 -2.43 20.47 -8.54
N ASP A 110 -3.19 19.82 -9.43
CA ASP A 110 -3.67 20.36 -10.71
C ASP A 110 -2.55 21.09 -11.47
N ASP A 111 -2.65 22.41 -11.62
CA ASP A 111 -1.65 23.24 -12.30
C ASP A 111 -0.54 23.74 -11.35
N PHE A 112 -0.70 23.54 -10.04
CA PHE A 112 0.25 24.03 -9.05
C PHE A 112 1.43 23.07 -8.88
N VAL A 113 2.64 23.55 -9.14
CA VAL A 113 3.87 22.78 -8.97
C VAL A 113 4.21 22.65 -7.49
N ILE A 114 4.13 21.43 -6.96
CA ILE A 114 4.53 21.09 -5.58
C ILE A 114 6.05 20.91 -5.50
N SER A 115 6.63 20.18 -6.44
CA SER A 115 8.08 19.93 -6.49
C SER A 115 8.52 19.60 -7.90
N THR A 116 9.68 20.12 -8.30
CA THR A 116 10.45 19.72 -9.50
C THR A 116 11.84 19.21 -9.12
N LYS A 117 12.08 19.00 -7.82
CA LYS A 117 13.33 18.50 -7.30
C LYS A 117 13.46 17.02 -7.69
N PRO A 118 14.58 16.59 -8.32
CA PRO A 118 14.81 15.18 -8.58
C PRO A 118 14.72 14.37 -7.28
N SER A 119 13.87 13.36 -7.29
CA SER A 119 13.62 12.47 -6.15
C SER A 119 13.38 11.05 -6.65
N LYS A 120 12.94 10.17 -5.76
CA LYS A 120 12.49 8.82 -6.06
C LYS A 120 11.20 8.52 -5.31
N ALA A 121 10.35 7.72 -5.94
CA ALA A 121 9.16 7.16 -5.34
C ALA A 121 9.37 5.67 -5.07
N PHE A 122 9.31 5.28 -3.81
CA PHE A 122 9.27 3.89 -3.37
C PHE A 122 7.86 3.33 -3.48
N PHE A 123 7.71 2.13 -4.01
CA PHE A 123 6.45 1.40 -4.08
C PHE A 123 6.43 0.43 -2.91
N ASP A 124 5.62 0.78 -1.92
CA ASP A 124 5.60 0.12 -0.64
C ASP A 124 4.19 -0.37 -0.34
N VAL A 125 3.96 -1.65 -0.58
CA VAL A 125 2.68 -2.33 -0.31
C VAL A 125 2.28 -2.21 1.16
N GLY A 126 3.25 -1.93 2.03
CA GLY A 126 3.00 -1.74 3.43
C GLY A 126 2.58 -0.39 3.87
N ALA A 127 2.90 0.66 3.15
CA ALA A 127 2.44 1.97 3.55
C ALA A 127 0.91 2.04 3.36
N SER A 128 0.18 2.41 4.42
CA SER A 128 -1.26 2.68 4.31
C SER A 128 -1.54 3.91 3.46
N VAL A 129 -0.73 4.95 3.63
CA VAL A 129 -0.87 6.28 3.01
C VAL A 129 0.27 6.58 2.04
N ILE A 130 0.23 7.75 1.40
CA ILE A 130 1.38 8.28 0.68
C ILE A 130 2.25 9.09 1.65
N TYR A 131 3.52 8.74 1.78
CA TYR A 131 4.46 9.58 2.53
C TYR A 131 5.19 10.52 1.58
N ALA A 132 5.12 11.81 1.87
CA ALA A 132 5.78 12.87 1.14
C ALA A 132 6.90 13.49 2.02
N PRO A 133 7.97 14.05 1.43
CA PRO A 133 8.89 14.87 2.20
C PRO A 133 8.15 16.05 2.82
N LYS A 134 8.63 16.52 3.98
CA LYS A 134 7.89 17.47 4.82
C LYS A 134 7.47 18.73 4.07
N THR A 135 8.38 19.34 3.30
CA THR A 135 8.10 20.58 2.56
C THR A 135 6.98 20.39 1.54
N GLU A 136 7.02 19.29 0.79
CA GLU A 136 6.00 18.93 -0.19
C GLU A 136 4.67 18.61 0.47
N PHE A 137 4.66 17.89 1.59
CA PHE A 137 3.44 17.66 2.39
C PHE A 137 2.82 18.98 2.84
N ASP A 138 3.61 19.87 3.45
CA ASP A 138 3.14 21.17 3.94
C ASP A 138 2.55 22.02 2.80
N ASN A 139 3.19 21.99 1.62
CA ASN A 139 2.69 22.68 0.42
C ASN A 139 1.35 22.11 -0.08
N ILE A 140 1.20 20.78 -0.11
CA ILE A 140 -0.05 20.12 -0.48
C ILE A 140 -1.15 20.49 0.52
N ALA A 141 -0.88 20.33 1.82
CA ALA A 141 -1.82 20.63 2.90
C ALA A 141 -2.28 22.09 2.88
N SER A 142 -1.33 23.02 2.71
CA SER A 142 -1.62 24.45 2.58
C SER A 142 -2.54 24.76 1.40
N LYS A 143 -2.26 24.18 0.22
CA LYS A 143 -3.10 24.39 -0.96
C LYS A 143 -4.49 23.80 -0.84
N ILE A 144 -4.61 22.65 -0.18
CA ILE A 144 -5.92 22.06 0.14
C ILE A 144 -6.70 22.94 1.11
N ALA A 145 -6.03 23.50 2.13
CA ALA A 145 -6.66 24.40 3.11
C ALA A 145 -7.17 25.73 2.49
N GLU A 146 -6.61 26.18 1.36
CA GLU A 146 -7.14 27.34 0.62
C GLU A 146 -8.54 27.09 0.03
N LEU A 147 -8.94 25.82 -0.14
CA LEU A 147 -10.19 25.41 -0.83
C LEU A 147 -11.30 24.93 0.13
N GLY A 148 -11.03 24.88 1.43
CA GLY A 148 -12.01 24.42 2.41
C GLY A 148 -11.58 24.64 3.86
N SER A 149 -12.49 24.38 4.78
CA SER A 149 -12.20 24.42 6.21
C SER A 149 -11.42 23.17 6.60
N CYS A 150 -10.12 23.31 6.86
CA CYS A 150 -9.22 22.22 7.22
C CYS A 150 -8.44 22.52 8.50
N TRP A 151 -8.09 21.49 9.26
CA TRP A 151 -7.35 21.56 10.52
C TRP A 151 -6.51 20.29 10.73
N HIS A 152 -5.67 20.30 11.76
CA HIS A 152 -4.98 19.10 12.24
C HIS A 152 -5.71 18.51 13.44
N GLU A 153 -5.97 17.21 13.39
CA GLU A 153 -6.60 16.46 14.48
C GLU A 153 -5.90 15.13 14.67
N ARG A 154 -5.40 14.88 15.90
CA ARG A 154 -4.71 13.62 16.27
C ARG A 154 -3.61 13.19 15.30
N GLY A 155 -2.86 14.15 14.76
CA GLY A 155 -1.78 13.89 13.81
C GLY A 155 -2.22 13.76 12.34
N HIS A 156 -3.51 13.85 12.05
CA HIS A 156 -4.05 13.82 10.70
C HIS A 156 -4.40 15.23 10.20
N PHE A 157 -4.29 15.45 8.89
CA PHE A 157 -4.83 16.64 8.24
C PHE A 157 -6.26 16.33 7.78
N VAL A 158 -7.21 17.13 8.26
CA VAL A 158 -8.65 16.87 8.14
C VAL A 158 -9.33 18.08 7.53
N CYS A 159 -10.31 17.86 6.67
CA CYS A 159 -11.15 18.91 6.10
C CYS A 159 -12.63 18.62 6.32
N ASP A 160 -13.44 19.67 6.44
CA ASP A 160 -14.90 19.58 6.39
C ASP A 160 -15.35 19.22 4.97
N CYS A 161 -16.07 18.11 4.86
CA CYS A 161 -16.74 17.63 3.66
C CYS A 161 -18.19 17.16 3.93
N SER A 162 -18.87 17.84 4.85
CA SER A 162 -20.29 17.69 5.20
C SER A 162 -21.21 17.62 3.97
N ASN A 163 -20.96 18.45 2.95
CA ASN A 163 -21.75 18.47 1.70
C ASN A 163 -21.27 17.48 0.62
N TYR A 164 -20.48 16.47 0.97
CA TYR A 164 -19.93 15.45 0.04
C TYR A 164 -19.12 16.03 -1.14
N SER A 165 -18.73 17.31 -1.09
CA SER A 165 -18.04 17.99 -2.18
C SER A 165 -16.53 17.79 -2.12
N ILE A 166 -16.06 16.56 -2.28
CA ILE A 166 -14.62 16.26 -2.36
C ILE A 166 -14.03 16.59 -3.73
N ASN A 167 -14.88 16.62 -4.76
CA ASN A 167 -14.51 16.95 -6.14
C ASN A 167 -14.07 18.41 -6.34
N LYS A 168 -14.21 19.26 -5.31
CA LYS A 168 -13.66 20.62 -5.32
C LYS A 168 -12.14 20.64 -5.10
N TYR A 169 -11.60 19.56 -4.53
CA TYR A 169 -10.17 19.44 -4.29
C TYR A 169 -9.45 19.04 -5.59
N PRO A 170 -8.19 19.44 -5.74
CA PRO A 170 -7.42 19.25 -6.98
C PRO A 170 -6.94 17.80 -7.13
N SER A 171 -6.70 17.35 -8.36
CA SER A 171 -5.99 16.08 -8.57
C SER A 171 -4.51 16.25 -8.30
N ILE A 172 -3.83 15.24 -7.75
CA ILE A 172 -2.37 15.24 -7.60
C ILE A 172 -1.76 14.34 -8.67
N SER A 173 -0.73 14.81 -9.37
CA SER A 173 -0.03 14.05 -10.41
C SER A 173 1.46 13.94 -10.13
N PHE A 174 2.01 12.79 -10.51
CA PHE A 174 3.40 12.39 -10.31
C PHE A 174 4.02 12.04 -11.66
N SER A 175 5.09 12.72 -12.03
CA SER A 175 5.86 12.47 -13.24
C SER A 175 7.00 11.50 -12.94
N LEU A 176 6.82 10.23 -13.32
CA LEU A 176 7.70 9.13 -12.97
C LEU A 176 8.52 8.64 -14.17
N GLY A 177 9.73 8.18 -13.91
CA GLY A 177 10.63 7.60 -14.90
C GLY A 177 11.86 8.47 -15.19
N LEU A 178 12.84 7.85 -15.85
CA LEU A 178 14.07 8.49 -16.31
C LEU A 178 14.23 8.21 -17.81
N GLY A 179 14.34 9.27 -18.61
CA GLY A 179 14.26 9.18 -20.06
C GLY A 179 12.82 9.27 -20.54
N THR A 180 12.08 8.16 -20.49
CA THR A 180 10.63 8.15 -20.73
C THR A 180 9.92 8.49 -19.42
N VAL A 181 9.31 9.68 -19.39
CA VAL A 181 8.53 10.16 -18.24
C VAL A 181 7.06 9.94 -18.53
N GLU A 182 6.37 9.29 -17.60
CA GLU A 182 4.93 9.04 -17.64
C GLU A 182 4.27 9.72 -16.44
N SER A 183 3.06 10.25 -16.63
CA SER A 183 2.31 10.94 -15.58
C SER A 183 1.24 10.03 -15.01
N PHE A 184 1.18 9.94 -13.68
CA PHE A 184 0.19 9.17 -12.93
C PHE A 184 -0.50 10.09 -11.94
N SER A 185 -1.83 10.09 -11.90
CA SER A 185 -2.61 11.01 -11.08
C SER A 185 -3.52 10.29 -10.10
N LEU A 186 -3.77 10.92 -8.96
CA LEU A 186 -4.78 10.55 -7.99
C LEU A 186 -5.82 11.67 -7.95
N ASP A 187 -7.08 11.26 -8.08
CA ASP A 187 -8.21 12.15 -7.95
C ASP A 187 -8.53 12.30 -6.45
N PRO A 188 -9.27 13.34 -6.01
CA PRO A 188 -9.60 13.54 -4.60
C PRO A 188 -10.19 12.34 -3.88
N GLN A 189 -11.03 11.57 -4.58
CA GLN A 189 -11.62 10.34 -4.07
C GLN A 189 -10.60 9.24 -3.74
N ASN A 190 -9.40 9.30 -4.33
CA ASN A 190 -8.35 8.33 -4.07
C ASN A 190 -7.56 8.68 -2.81
N TYR A 191 -7.32 9.97 -2.55
CA TYR A 191 -6.39 10.40 -1.51
C TYR A 191 -7.05 11.02 -0.27
N PHE A 192 -8.37 11.08 -0.21
CA PHE A 192 -9.12 11.41 0.99
C PHE A 192 -9.93 10.22 1.49
N LEU A 193 -9.91 10.00 2.81
CA LEU A 193 -10.82 9.10 3.50
C LEU A 193 -11.99 9.90 4.08
N LYS A 194 -13.22 9.60 3.66
CA LYS A 194 -14.40 10.24 4.22
C LYS A 194 -14.92 9.47 5.43
N HIS A 195 -15.17 10.18 6.51
CA HIS A 195 -15.85 9.68 7.69
C HIS A 195 -16.81 10.75 8.22
N ASP A 196 -18.10 10.43 8.33
CA ASP A 196 -19.15 11.39 8.68
C ASP A 196 -19.10 12.66 7.80
N SER A 197 -18.81 13.80 8.42
CA SER A 197 -18.69 15.11 7.78
C SER A 197 -17.23 15.51 7.49
N TYR A 198 -16.28 14.59 7.70
CA TYR A 198 -14.86 14.87 7.66
C TYR A 198 -14.15 14.06 6.57
N CYS A 199 -13.14 14.68 5.97
CA CYS A 199 -12.29 14.09 4.95
C CYS A 199 -10.85 14.14 5.42
N TYR A 200 -10.28 12.97 5.70
CA TYR A 200 -8.93 12.77 6.20
C TYR A 200 -7.98 12.63 5.01
N LEU A 201 -6.97 13.49 4.94
CA LEU A 201 -5.96 13.41 3.90
C LEU A 201 -5.09 12.16 4.12
N LEU A 202 -5.06 11.27 3.12
CA LEU A 202 -4.26 10.05 3.12
C LEU A 202 -2.82 10.31 2.63
N PHE A 203 -2.25 11.41 3.13
CA PHE A 203 -0.83 11.72 3.04
C PHE A 203 -0.24 11.82 4.44
N GLY A 204 1.00 11.39 4.59
CA GLY A 204 1.81 11.56 5.79
C GLY A 204 3.14 12.25 5.47
N VAL A 205 3.80 12.73 6.52
CA VAL A 205 5.19 13.21 6.42
C VAL A 205 6.11 11.99 6.52
N GLY A 206 6.97 11.80 5.52
CA GLY A 206 8.02 10.79 5.53
C GLY A 206 9.33 11.30 6.12
N ASP A 207 10.19 10.38 6.55
CA ASP A 207 11.46 10.68 7.24
C ASP A 207 12.61 11.13 6.31
N TYR A 208 12.39 11.17 4.99
CA TYR A 208 13.43 11.42 3.99
C TYR A 208 12.96 12.28 2.81
N GLU A 209 13.90 12.70 1.98
CA GLU A 209 13.72 13.45 0.71
C GLU A 209 13.13 12.59 -0.44
N SER A 210 12.40 11.52 -0.10
CA SER A 210 11.82 10.57 -1.05
C SER A 210 10.34 10.33 -0.77
N TRP A 211 9.62 9.95 -1.81
CA TRP A 211 8.21 9.61 -1.72
C TRP A 211 8.02 8.12 -1.45
N THR A 212 6.97 7.77 -0.73
CA THR A 212 6.54 6.38 -0.55
C THR A 212 5.09 6.25 -0.98
N PHE A 213 4.85 5.44 -2.02
CA PHE A 213 3.56 5.15 -2.60
C PHE A 213 3.00 3.88 -1.95
N GLY A 214 2.09 4.10 -1.01
CA GLY A 214 1.35 3.07 -0.30
C GLY A 214 0.06 2.61 -0.98
N SER A 215 -0.81 1.99 -0.19
CA SER A 215 -2.08 1.41 -0.62
C SER A 215 -2.97 2.40 -1.39
N VAL A 216 -2.93 3.69 -1.04
CA VAL A 216 -3.61 4.78 -1.76
C VAL A 216 -3.26 4.81 -3.25
N PHE A 217 -1.97 4.72 -3.60
CA PHE A 217 -1.54 4.73 -4.99
C PHE A 217 -1.75 3.35 -5.65
N LEU A 218 -1.40 2.28 -4.92
CA LEU A 218 -1.43 0.89 -5.41
C LEU A 218 -2.85 0.34 -5.64
N ARG A 219 -3.89 0.96 -5.06
CA ARG A 219 -5.30 0.65 -5.38
C ARG A 219 -5.73 1.21 -6.73
N LYS A 220 -5.28 2.42 -7.08
CA LYS A 220 -5.58 3.00 -8.39
C LYS A 220 -4.84 2.27 -9.51
N TYR A 221 -3.60 1.86 -9.23
CA TYR A 221 -2.72 1.26 -10.22
C TYR A 221 -2.38 -0.19 -9.88
N TYR A 222 -2.85 -1.12 -10.70
CA TYR A 222 -2.35 -2.49 -10.69
C TYR A 222 -0.85 -2.47 -10.96
N THR A 223 -0.08 -3.04 -10.04
CA THR A 223 1.36 -2.84 -9.98
C THR A 223 2.09 -4.16 -10.20
N ILE A 224 3.01 -4.15 -11.17
CA ILE A 224 3.85 -5.30 -11.55
C ILE A 224 5.29 -5.01 -11.11
N PHE A 225 5.84 -5.89 -10.29
CA PHE A 225 7.20 -5.81 -9.77
C PHE A 225 8.07 -6.82 -10.54
N ASP A 226 8.86 -6.34 -11.50
CA ASP A 226 9.67 -7.15 -12.40
C ASP A 226 11.16 -7.04 -12.01
N ALA A 227 11.58 -7.94 -11.13
CA ALA A 227 12.96 -7.98 -10.62
C ALA A 227 13.95 -8.47 -11.66
N GLU A 228 13.49 -9.29 -12.61
CA GLU A 228 14.30 -9.84 -13.69
C GLU A 228 14.82 -8.72 -14.60
N ASN A 229 13.93 -7.82 -14.99
CA ASN A 229 14.26 -6.68 -15.84
C ASN A 229 14.62 -5.41 -15.03
N GLY A 230 14.34 -5.38 -13.73
CA GLY A 230 14.61 -4.23 -12.86
C GLY A 230 13.72 -3.05 -13.17
N ARG A 231 12.41 -3.28 -13.18
CA ARG A 231 11.38 -2.28 -13.52
C ARG A 231 10.07 -2.52 -12.76
N ILE A 232 9.25 -1.47 -12.68
CA ILE A 232 7.85 -1.54 -12.22
C ILE A 232 6.93 -1.28 -13.39
N GLY A 233 5.90 -2.11 -13.57
CA GLY A 233 4.80 -1.88 -14.51
C GLY A 233 3.60 -1.29 -13.78
N LEU A 234 3.03 -0.23 -14.34
CA LEU A 234 1.80 0.41 -13.82
C LEU A 234 0.73 0.45 -14.90
N VAL A 235 -0.49 0.13 -14.50
CA VAL A 235 -1.70 0.25 -15.34
C VAL A 235 -2.88 0.49 -14.41
N LEU A 236 -3.92 1.19 -14.88
CA LEU A 236 -5.14 1.38 -14.09
C LEU A 236 -5.72 0.02 -13.71
N ALA A 237 -6.06 -0.13 -12.42
CA ALA A 237 -6.67 -1.35 -11.91
C ALA A 237 -8.09 -1.52 -12.50
N SER A 238 -8.49 -2.76 -12.76
CA SER A 238 -9.83 -3.12 -13.27
C SER A 238 -10.87 -3.03 -12.15
N GLN A 239 -11.18 -1.80 -11.72
CA GLN A 239 -12.22 -1.50 -10.74
C GLN A 239 -12.71 -0.07 -10.90
N GLU A 240 -13.98 0.17 -10.54
CA GLU A 240 -14.46 1.53 -10.30
C GLU A 240 -14.03 1.96 -8.90
N LEU A 241 -13.20 3.01 -8.82
CA LEU A 241 -12.77 3.59 -7.56
C LEU A 241 -13.91 4.44 -7.00
N GLY A 242 -14.26 4.19 -5.74
CA GLY A 242 -15.31 4.88 -5.01
C GLY A 242 -14.75 5.48 -3.73
N TYR A 243 -15.61 6.10 -2.93
CA TYR A 243 -15.16 6.83 -1.75
C TYR A 243 -14.79 5.86 -0.62
N PRO A 244 -13.61 6.02 -0.01
CA PRO A 244 -13.30 5.36 1.25
C PRO A 244 -14.31 5.75 2.35
N THR A 245 -14.84 4.79 3.12
CA THR A 245 -15.72 4.99 4.28
C THR A 245 -15.23 4.19 5.49
N ILE A 246 -15.50 4.62 6.73
CA ILE A 246 -15.08 3.86 7.93
C ILE A 246 -15.99 2.66 8.19
N GLU A 247 -17.27 2.74 7.83
CA GLU A 247 -18.22 1.62 7.95
C GLU A 247 -17.73 0.40 7.14
N ALA A 248 -17.04 0.65 6.02
CA ALA A 248 -16.32 -0.37 5.26
C ALA A 248 -15.16 -1.01 6.04
N LEU A 249 -14.34 -0.16 6.67
CA LEU A 249 -13.16 -0.56 7.43
C LEU A 249 -13.52 -1.36 8.69
N GLU A 250 -14.66 -1.05 9.32
CA GLU A 250 -15.15 -1.75 10.51
C GLU A 250 -15.79 -3.12 10.18
N ALA A 251 -16.41 -3.28 9.01
CA ALA A 251 -17.05 -4.53 8.60
C ALA A 251 -16.04 -5.66 8.33
N ASP A 252 -14.88 -5.34 7.73
CA ASP A 252 -13.78 -6.28 7.47
C ASP A 252 -13.17 -6.86 8.75
N SER A 253 -13.26 -6.14 9.88
CA SER A 253 -12.76 -6.62 11.17
C SER A 253 -13.63 -7.73 11.79
N LYS A 254 -14.88 -7.87 11.35
CA LYS A 254 -15.89 -8.79 11.93
C LYS A 254 -16.12 -10.07 11.10
N SER A 255 -15.62 -10.16 9.87
CA SER A 255 -15.94 -11.24 8.93
C SER A 255 -14.96 -12.43 8.89
N LEU A 256 -13.99 -12.50 9.81
CA LEU A 256 -13.08 -13.65 9.94
C LEU A 256 -13.79 -14.84 10.59
N ASP A 257 -14.66 -15.50 9.82
CA ASP A 257 -15.23 -16.80 10.17
C ASP A 257 -14.37 -17.89 9.50
N ALA A 258 -13.61 -18.65 10.30
CA ALA A 258 -12.56 -19.58 9.86
C ALA A 258 -13.07 -20.77 9.02
N ASP A 259 -14.38 -20.90 8.81
CA ASP A 259 -15.02 -22.08 8.25
C ASP A 259 -15.31 -22.02 6.73
N LYS A 260 -15.05 -20.89 6.04
CA LYS A 260 -15.42 -20.73 4.61
C LYS A 260 -14.34 -21.08 3.57
N ILE A 261 -13.11 -21.39 3.96
CA ILE A 261 -12.05 -21.76 3.00
C ILE A 261 -12.20 -23.24 2.59
N LYS A 262 -13.16 -23.56 1.71
CA LYS A 262 -13.18 -24.84 0.99
C LYS A 262 -13.55 -24.67 -0.48
N ASN A 263 -12.57 -25.05 -1.32
CA ASN A 263 -12.64 -25.44 -2.72
C ASN A 263 -12.73 -24.31 -3.77
N ILE A 264 -11.59 -24.03 -4.43
CA ILE A 264 -11.58 -23.46 -5.78
C ILE A 264 -10.61 -24.27 -6.66
N ASP A 265 -11.14 -24.70 -7.80
CA ASP A 265 -10.60 -25.65 -8.78
C ASP A 265 -9.57 -24.98 -9.71
N ILE A 266 -8.46 -25.66 -9.99
CA ILE A 266 -7.26 -25.12 -10.66
C ILE A 266 -7.30 -25.49 -12.14
N LYS A 267 -7.46 -24.50 -13.03
CA LYS A 267 -7.07 -24.62 -14.44
C LYS A 267 -6.60 -23.29 -15.06
N THR A 268 -5.30 -23.00 -15.00
CA THR A 268 -4.48 -22.59 -16.17
C THR A 268 -2.97 -22.64 -15.83
N GLU A 269 -2.14 -22.97 -16.81
CA GLU A 269 -0.73 -23.35 -16.64
C GLU A 269 0.21 -22.18 -16.24
N LYS A 270 0.98 -22.41 -15.16
CA LYS A 270 2.24 -21.73 -14.75
C LYS A 270 2.21 -20.25 -14.31
N ALA A 271 1.11 -19.79 -13.72
CA ALA A 271 1.12 -18.73 -12.70
C ALA A 271 0.43 -19.26 -11.44
N LEU A 272 1.00 -19.01 -10.25
CA LEU A 272 0.34 -19.35 -8.99
C LEU A 272 -0.46 -18.13 -8.54
N GLU A 273 -1.77 -18.14 -8.80
CA GLU A 273 -2.73 -17.15 -8.29
C GLU A 273 -3.06 -17.48 -6.83
N TYR A 274 -2.88 -16.52 -5.92
CA TYR A 274 -3.34 -16.61 -4.53
C TYR A 274 -4.36 -15.50 -4.26
N ARG A 275 -5.60 -15.90 -3.96
CA ARG A 275 -6.65 -15.02 -3.45
C ARG A 275 -6.51 -14.95 -1.94
N TYR A 276 -6.29 -13.76 -1.39
CA TYR A 276 -6.31 -13.54 0.05
C TYR A 276 -7.67 -12.95 0.44
N GLU A 277 -8.47 -13.72 1.18
CA GLU A 277 -9.64 -13.21 1.89
C GLU A 277 -9.16 -12.45 3.13
N ASN A 278 -9.56 -11.18 3.24
CA ASN A 278 -9.36 -10.26 4.38
C ASN A 278 -7.95 -9.66 4.56
N ILE A 279 -7.78 -8.41 4.10
CA ILE A 279 -6.73 -7.49 4.59
C ILE A 279 -7.45 -6.43 5.43
N SER A 280 -7.62 -6.68 6.73
CA SER A 280 -8.41 -5.83 7.64
C SER A 280 -7.62 -4.63 8.20
N TYR A 281 -8.22 -3.44 8.14
CA TYR A 281 -7.66 -2.14 8.56
C TYR A 281 -8.06 -1.78 10.00
N TRP A 282 -7.08 -1.59 10.89
CA TRP A 282 -7.19 -0.69 12.03
C TRP A 282 -5.95 0.17 12.07
N ALA A 283 -6.07 1.43 11.64
CA ALA A 283 -5.01 2.42 11.75
C ALA A 283 -5.57 3.85 11.64
N ILE A 284 -6.50 4.24 12.52
CA ILE A 284 -6.66 5.66 12.89
C ILE A 284 -5.93 5.96 14.22
N THR A 285 -5.28 4.97 14.81
CA THR A 285 -4.36 5.15 15.95
C THR A 285 -3.06 4.35 15.86
N GLY A 286 -2.76 3.70 14.74
CA GLY A 286 -1.52 2.93 14.64
C GLY A 286 -1.48 2.05 13.41
N ILE A 287 -0.70 2.50 12.43
CA ILE A 287 0.17 1.64 11.60
C ILE A 287 -0.53 0.41 10.97
N LEU A 288 -1.01 0.57 9.73
CA LEU A 288 -1.04 -0.55 8.79
C LEU A 288 0.31 -0.58 8.06
N LEU A 289 1.04 -1.68 8.23
CA LEU A 289 2.35 -1.94 7.63
C LEU A 289 2.47 -3.33 7.00
N ILE A 290 3.06 -3.35 5.81
CA ILE A 290 3.81 -4.42 5.14
C ILE A 290 5.14 -3.79 4.65
N CYS A 291 5.99 -3.25 5.54
CA CYS A 291 7.38 -2.81 5.25
C CYS A 291 7.98 -2.07 6.48
N VAL A 292 9.28 -1.83 6.67
CA VAL A 292 10.51 -2.14 5.93
C VAL A 292 11.48 -2.76 6.94
N SER A 293 11.83 -4.02 6.75
CA SER A 293 13.18 -4.59 6.93
C SER A 293 13.02 -6.08 6.73
N GLY A 294 13.66 -6.61 5.68
CA GLY A 294 13.24 -7.86 5.07
C GLY A 294 13.34 -9.07 5.97
N PHE A 295 12.25 -9.48 6.61
CA PHE A 295 12.11 -10.81 7.21
C PHE A 295 10.65 -11.24 7.29
N VAL A 296 10.45 -12.56 7.24
CA VAL A 296 9.19 -13.17 7.65
C VAL A 296 9.21 -13.31 9.17
N CYS A 297 8.17 -12.83 9.83
CA CYS A 297 7.92 -13.11 11.25
C CYS A 297 6.70 -14.03 11.36
N LEU A 298 6.70 -14.97 12.29
CA LEU A 298 5.52 -15.72 12.73
C LEU A 298 5.48 -15.57 14.25
N SER A 299 4.47 -14.87 14.77
CA SER A 299 4.22 -14.74 16.20
C SER A 299 3.41 -15.93 16.72
N SER A 300 3.90 -16.62 17.75
CA SER A 300 3.12 -17.59 18.52
C SER A 300 2.39 -16.88 19.66
N LYS A 301 1.05 -16.98 19.68
CA LYS A 301 0.14 -16.53 20.75
C LYS A 301 0.78 -16.51 22.15
N MET A 302 0.83 -15.34 22.77
CA MET A 302 0.85 -15.22 24.23
C MET A 302 -0.39 -14.44 24.68
N SER A 303 -1.35 -15.15 25.24
CA SER A 303 -2.48 -14.58 25.96
C SER A 303 -2.00 -13.96 27.27
N LYS A 304 -2.10 -12.63 27.41
CA LYS A 304 -2.32 -11.99 28.71
C LYS A 304 -3.35 -10.88 28.52
N GLY A 305 -4.34 -10.88 29.41
CA GLY A 305 -5.54 -10.06 29.32
C GLY A 305 -5.24 -8.58 29.17
N TYR A 306 -5.98 -7.96 28.26
CA TYR A 306 -6.04 -6.53 28.03
C TYR A 306 -6.82 -5.88 29.18
N ASP A 307 -6.21 -4.91 29.85
CA ASP A 307 -6.84 -4.09 30.89
C ASP A 307 -6.96 -2.66 30.35
N GLU A 308 -8.16 -2.31 29.88
CA GLU A 308 -8.49 -1.02 29.25
C GLU A 308 -8.28 0.19 30.18
N GLU A 309 -8.37 0.00 31.51
CA GLU A 309 -8.34 1.10 32.46
C GLU A 309 -6.92 1.69 32.64
N ALA A 310 -5.88 0.88 32.42
CA ALA A 310 -4.49 1.29 32.58
C ALA A 310 -3.97 2.17 31.43
N TYR A 311 -4.54 2.07 30.22
CA TYR A 311 -4.10 2.85 29.05
C TYR A 311 -4.57 4.32 29.13
N TYR A 312 -5.80 4.57 29.61
CA TYR A 312 -6.35 5.93 29.69
C TYR A 312 -5.73 6.79 30.80
N GLN A 313 -5.13 6.21 31.84
CA GLN A 313 -4.49 7.00 32.90
C GLN A 313 -3.12 7.57 32.52
N LYS A 314 -2.47 7.09 31.45
CA LYS A 314 -1.17 7.61 31.01
C LYS A 314 -1.23 8.78 30.03
N ILE A 315 -2.41 9.11 29.51
CA ILE A 315 -2.58 10.23 28.56
C ILE A 315 -2.84 11.57 29.29
N ASN A 316 -3.07 11.55 30.60
CA ASN A 316 -3.32 12.75 31.42
C ASN A 316 -2.27 12.98 32.53
N ALA A 317 -1.03 12.53 32.36
CA ALA A 317 0.09 12.78 33.28
C ALA A 317 1.28 13.44 32.58
#